data_AF-A0A821YT87-F1
#
_entry.id   AF-A0A821YT87-F1
#
_cell.length_a   1.000
_cell.length_b   1.000
_cell.length_c   1.000
_cell.angle_alpha   90.00
_cell.angle_beta   90.00
_cell.angle_gamma   90.00
#
_symmetry.space_group_name_H-M   'P 1'
#
loop_
_entity.id
_entity.type
_entity.pdbx_description
1 polymer ?
#
loop_
_entity_poly.entity_id
_entity_poly.type
_entity_poly.pdbx_seq_one_letter_code
_entity_poly.pdbx_strand_id
1 'polypeptide(L)'
;FEVLKTLCALARENIFDALFNLNDTQLFSSNLLPEKQICTQTNISSDRILRDTRIRFNNALKLIELSTQSNVISSALNTNIVYSASRFATFQTYMYKSSYTGWYWTENNQTTICVCQINTTCTAPAGFYSFADKNNFELHTKLVPQQHHASDVVPGFVGSCTPYEAVIEAKFICLYDIKCIKKLVNYFPRLTQRKI
;
A
#
# COMPACT_ATOMS: atom_id res chain seq x y z
N PHE A 1 0.27 7.50 -2.68
CA PHE A 1 -1.13 7.94 -2.85
C PHE A 1 -1.87 7.21 -3.96
N GLU A 2 -1.25 6.86 -5.09
CA GLU A 2 -1.95 6.11 -6.17
C GLU A 2 -2.53 4.78 -5.71
N VAL A 3 -1.79 3.95 -4.96
CA VAL A 3 -2.31 2.67 -4.45
C VAL A 3 -3.54 2.87 -3.55
N LEU A 4 -3.49 3.84 -2.63
CA LEU A 4 -4.64 4.21 -1.80
C LEU A 4 -5.85 4.63 -2.65
N LYS A 5 -5.63 5.46 -3.68
CA LYS A 5 -6.67 5.89 -4.62
C LYS A 5 -7.28 4.70 -5.37
N THR A 6 -6.46 3.77 -5.85
CA THR A 6 -6.93 2.55 -6.53
C THR A 6 -7.74 1.67 -5.59
N LEU A 7 -7.29 1.48 -4.34
CA LEU A 7 -8.04 0.72 -3.34
C LEU A 7 -9.39 1.38 -3.00
N CYS A 8 -9.43 2.70 -2.87
CA CYS A 8 -10.68 3.43 -2.69
C CYS A 8 -11.61 3.31 -3.91
N ALA A 9 -11.07 3.37 -5.13
CA ALA A 9 -11.85 3.19 -6.35
C ALA A 9 -12.44 1.78 -6.42
N LEU A 10 -11.64 0.76 -6.13
CA LEU A 10 -12.08 -0.64 -6.08
C LEU A 10 -13.16 -0.87 -5.01
N ALA A 11 -13.00 -0.30 -3.81
CA ALA A 11 -14.02 -0.38 -2.77
C ALA A 11 -15.33 0.25 -3.22
N ARG A 12 -15.24 1.43 -3.84
CA ARG A 12 -16.39 2.16 -4.37
C ARG A 12 -17.11 1.37 -5.47
N GLU A 13 -16.39 0.81 -6.43
CA GLU A 13 -16.95 -0.02 -7.50
C GLU A 13 -17.68 -1.26 -6.95
N ASN A 14 -17.06 -1.99 -6.01
CA ASN A 14 -17.72 -3.13 -5.38
C ASN A 14 -19.02 -2.75 -4.65
N ILE A 15 -19.05 -1.58 -3.98
CA ILE A 15 -20.27 -1.08 -3.31
C ILE A 15 -21.33 -0.71 -4.34
N PHE A 16 -20.97 -0.03 -5.43
CA PHE A 16 -21.93 0.33 -6.47
C PHE A 16 -22.51 -0.89 -7.17
N ASP A 17 -21.68 -1.88 -7.51
CA ASP A 17 -22.15 -3.14 -8.09
C ASP A 17 -23.10 -3.87 -7.15
N ALA A 18 -22.80 -3.87 -5.84
CA ALA A 18 -23.66 -4.45 -4.83
C ALA A 18 -25.03 -3.77 -4.74
N LEU A 19 -25.06 -2.43 -4.78
CA LEU A 19 -26.28 -1.64 -4.79
C LEU A 19 -27.08 -1.82 -6.08
N PHE A 20 -26.40 -1.91 -7.23
CA PHE A 20 -27.05 -2.17 -8.50
C PHE A 20 -27.73 -3.55 -8.50
N ASN A 21 -27.02 -4.59 -8.03
CA ASN A 21 -27.59 -5.93 -7.89
C ASN A 21 -28.78 -5.97 -6.91
N LEU A 22 -28.76 -5.16 -5.84
CA LEU A 22 -29.91 -5.02 -4.93
C LEU A 22 -31.12 -4.44 -5.66
N ASN A 23 -30.91 -3.40 -6.46
CA ASN A 23 -31.99 -2.73 -7.17
C ASN A 23 -32.59 -3.61 -8.28
N ASP A 24 -31.77 -4.47 -8.89
CA ASP A 24 -32.18 -5.43 -9.91
C ASP A 24 -32.81 -6.71 -9.34
N THR A 25 -32.59 -7.04 -8.06
CA THR A 25 -33.37 -8.08 -7.39
C THR A 25 -34.84 -7.64 -7.29
N GLN A 26 -35.70 -8.25 -8.09
CA GLN A 26 -37.16 -8.09 -7.98
C GLN A 26 -37.63 -8.53 -6.58
N LEU A 27 -37.79 -7.55 -5.69
CA LEU A 27 -38.44 -7.71 -4.39
C LEU A 27 -39.97 -7.63 -4.51
N PHE A 28 -40.48 -7.21 -5.67
CA PHE A 28 -41.90 -7.04 -5.93
C PHE A 28 -42.45 -8.22 -6.72
N SER A 29 -43.33 -8.98 -6.08
CA SER A 29 -44.13 -10.04 -6.72
C SER A 29 -45.40 -9.45 -7.31
N SER A 30 -45.92 -10.05 -8.39
CA SER A 30 -47.27 -9.76 -8.89
C SER A 30 -48.38 -10.19 -7.91
N ASN A 31 -48.02 -10.90 -6.84
CA ASN A 31 -48.93 -11.29 -5.76
C ASN A 31 -48.66 -10.46 -4.50
N LEU A 32 -49.73 -10.08 -3.79
CA LEU A 32 -49.65 -9.45 -2.46
C LEU A 32 -48.98 -10.42 -1.48
N LEU A 33 -47.70 -10.17 -1.20
CA LEU A 33 -46.95 -10.89 -0.17
C LEU A 33 -47.30 -10.32 1.21
N PRO A 34 -47.46 -11.17 2.24
CA PRO A 34 -47.53 -10.72 3.63
C PRO A 34 -46.30 -9.89 4.00
N GLU A 35 -46.50 -8.79 4.73
CA GLU A 35 -45.44 -7.88 5.19
C GLU A 35 -44.27 -8.63 5.84
N LYS A 36 -44.57 -9.63 6.68
CA LYS A 36 -43.55 -10.47 7.34
C LYS A 36 -42.64 -11.19 6.34
N GLN A 37 -43.17 -11.66 5.20
CA GLN A 37 -42.36 -12.30 4.16
C GLN A 37 -41.50 -11.28 3.42
N ILE A 38 -42.02 -10.08 3.14
CA ILE A 38 -41.27 -8.97 2.53
C ILE A 38 -40.12 -8.54 3.44
N CYS A 39 -40.36 -8.34 4.73
CA CYS A 39 -39.31 -7.99 5.70
C CYS A 39 -38.25 -9.09 5.79
N THR A 40 -38.67 -10.36 5.80
CA THR A 40 -37.73 -11.49 5.87
C THR A 40 -36.86 -11.56 4.62
N GLN A 41 -37.45 -11.43 3.43
CA GLN A 41 -36.69 -11.41 2.17
C GLN A 41 -35.74 -10.21 2.09
N THR A 42 -36.18 -9.03 2.53
CA THR A 42 -35.33 -7.82 2.54
C THR A 42 -34.12 -7.99 3.46
N ASN A 43 -34.33 -8.56 4.66
CA ASN A 43 -33.23 -8.84 5.59
C ASN A 43 -32.24 -9.86 5.01
N ILE A 44 -32.75 -10.97 4.44
CA ILE A 44 -31.91 -11.99 3.82
C ILE A 44 -31.10 -11.42 2.65
N SER A 45 -31.74 -10.62 1.78
CA SER A 45 -31.07 -9.98 0.65
C SER A 45 -29.99 -9.01 1.13
N SER A 46 -30.29 -8.20 2.14
CA SER A 46 -29.34 -7.24 2.74
C SER A 46 -28.12 -7.96 3.33
N ASP A 47 -28.35 -9.01 4.13
CA ASP A 47 -27.28 -9.81 4.73
C ASP A 47 -26.41 -10.49 3.67
N ARG A 48 -27.05 -11.02 2.61
CA ARG A 48 -26.36 -11.64 1.48
C ARG A 48 -25.47 -10.63 0.76
N ILE A 49 -25.99 -9.43 0.47
CA ILE A 49 -25.24 -8.40 -0.22
C ILE A 49 -24.06 -7.92 0.61
N LEU A 50 -24.25 -7.67 1.91
CA LEU A 50 -23.15 -7.28 2.80
C LEU A 50 -22.05 -8.36 2.83
N ARG A 51 -22.45 -9.63 2.92
CA ARG A 51 -21.52 -10.77 2.91
C ARG A 51 -20.79 -10.89 1.58
N ASP A 52 -21.51 -10.89 0.46
CA ASP A 52 -20.95 -11.10 -0.87
C ASP A 52 -20.02 -9.95 -1.27
N THR A 53 -20.39 -8.71 -0.95
CA THR A 53 -19.55 -7.52 -1.18
C THR A 53 -18.23 -7.64 -0.40
N ARG A 54 -18.30 -8.04 0.87
CA ARG A 54 -17.11 -8.25 1.70
C ARG A 54 -16.21 -9.35 1.14
N ILE A 55 -16.79 -10.46 0.70
CA ILE A 55 -16.04 -11.58 0.10
C ILE A 55 -15.37 -11.12 -1.20
N ARG A 56 -16.08 -10.44 -2.10
CA ARG A 56 -15.54 -9.94 -3.36
C ARG A 56 -14.39 -8.97 -3.14
N PHE A 57 -14.57 -8.01 -2.24
CA PHE A 57 -13.54 -7.04 -1.90
C PHE A 57 -12.29 -7.74 -1.32
N ASN A 58 -12.48 -8.66 -0.37
CA ASN A 58 -11.36 -9.43 0.22
C ASN A 58 -10.64 -10.29 -0.82
N ASN A 59 -11.36 -10.91 -1.76
CA ASN A 59 -10.77 -11.70 -2.83
C ASN A 59 -9.94 -10.81 -3.78
N ALA A 60 -10.45 -9.63 -4.11
CA ALA A 60 -9.71 -8.66 -4.91
C ALA A 60 -8.44 -8.17 -4.20
N LEU A 61 -8.53 -7.87 -2.89
CA LEU A 61 -7.35 -7.55 -2.07
C LEU A 61 -6.33 -8.68 -2.07
N LYS A 62 -6.78 -9.93 -1.89
CA LYS A 62 -5.88 -11.09 -1.91
C LYS A 62 -5.22 -11.29 -3.27
N LEU A 63 -5.92 -11.02 -4.36
CA LEU A 63 -5.33 -11.06 -5.71
C LEU A 63 -4.26 -9.96 -5.88
N ILE A 64 -4.53 -8.76 -5.40
CA ILE A 64 -3.54 -7.66 -5.38
C ILE A 64 -2.32 -8.07 -4.56
N GLU A 65 -2.54 -8.61 -3.35
CA GLU A 65 -1.47 -9.09 -2.47
C GLU A 65 -0.60 -10.14 -3.17
N LEU A 66 -1.20 -11.18 -3.74
CA LEU A 66 -0.50 -12.23 -4.50
C LEU A 66 0.27 -11.65 -5.70
N SER A 67 -0.33 -10.69 -6.41
CA SER A 67 0.35 -10.00 -7.50
C SER A 67 1.51 -9.13 -7.02
N THR A 68 1.39 -8.49 -5.84
CA THR A 68 2.47 -7.70 -5.26
C THR A 68 3.58 -8.56 -4.68
N GLN A 69 3.29 -9.76 -4.17
CA GLN A 69 4.31 -10.74 -3.79
C GLN A 69 5.09 -11.26 -5.01
N SER A 70 4.46 -11.31 -6.19
CA SER A 70 5.17 -11.56 -7.46
C SER A 70 6.19 -10.45 -7.79
N ASN A 71 6.07 -9.24 -7.23
CA ASN A 71 7.10 -8.21 -7.39
C ASN A 71 8.42 -8.54 -6.67
N VAL A 72 8.47 -9.60 -5.86
CA VAL A 72 9.72 -10.11 -5.26
C VAL A 72 10.61 -10.78 -6.32
N ILE A 73 10.04 -11.26 -7.42
CA ILE A 73 10.76 -12.03 -8.46
C ILE A 73 11.08 -11.25 -9.73
N SER A 74 10.64 -9.99 -9.84
CA SER A 74 10.88 -9.15 -11.03
C SER A 74 11.18 -7.71 -10.63
N SER A 75 12.20 -7.10 -11.25
CA SER A 75 12.53 -5.68 -11.02
C SER A 75 11.73 -4.77 -11.96
N ALA A 76 10.92 -3.87 -11.39
CA ALA A 76 10.16 -2.84 -12.11
C ALA A 76 9.96 -1.59 -11.22
N LEU A 77 9.21 -0.58 -11.69
CA LEU A 77 8.80 0.53 -10.81
C LEU A 77 7.93 -0.01 -9.67
N ASN A 78 8.19 0.44 -8.42
CA ASN A 78 7.50 -0.01 -7.20
C ASN A 78 7.77 -1.47 -6.77
N THR A 79 8.85 -2.09 -7.24
CA THR A 79 9.30 -3.41 -6.75
C THR A 79 10.30 -3.26 -5.60
N ASN A 80 10.37 -4.27 -4.74
CA ASN A 80 11.28 -4.26 -3.59
C ASN A 80 12.71 -4.70 -3.96
N ILE A 81 12.95 -5.09 -5.22
CA ILE A 81 14.25 -5.54 -5.75
C ILE A 81 14.68 -4.69 -6.94
N VAL A 82 15.98 -4.38 -7.00
CA VAL A 82 16.64 -3.80 -8.18
C VAL A 82 17.93 -4.55 -8.47
N TYR A 83 18.13 -4.85 -9.75
CA TYR A 83 19.38 -5.40 -10.26
C TYR A 83 20.27 -4.29 -10.79
N SER A 84 21.53 -4.31 -10.38
CA SER A 84 22.56 -3.39 -10.84
C SER A 84 23.74 -4.17 -11.40
N ALA A 85 24.34 -3.67 -12.47
CA ALA A 85 25.56 -4.22 -13.03
C ALA A 85 26.72 -3.29 -12.70
N SER A 86 27.74 -3.82 -12.03
CA SER A 86 28.94 -3.07 -11.65
C SER A 86 30.16 -3.72 -12.28
N ARG A 87 31.01 -2.90 -12.90
CA ARG A 87 32.27 -3.37 -13.47
C ARG A 87 33.26 -3.66 -12.35
N PHE A 88 33.67 -4.92 -12.23
CA PHE A 88 34.73 -5.31 -11.30
C PHE A 88 36.09 -5.14 -12.00
N ALA A 89 36.81 -4.07 -11.65
CA ALA A 89 38.07 -3.69 -12.27
C ALA A 89 39.11 -4.82 -12.23
N THR A 90 39.12 -5.62 -11.17
CA THR A 90 40.07 -6.71 -10.94
C THR A 90 39.93 -7.88 -11.92
N PHE A 91 38.72 -8.17 -12.39
CA PHE A 91 38.45 -9.31 -13.26
C PHE A 91 38.08 -8.90 -14.69
N GLN A 92 38.02 -7.59 -14.98
CA GLN A 92 37.48 -7.04 -16.23
C GLN A 92 36.06 -7.57 -16.58
N THR A 93 35.31 -8.05 -15.59
CA THR A 93 33.96 -8.59 -15.76
C THR A 93 32.92 -7.66 -15.17
N TYR A 94 31.67 -7.83 -15.63
CA TYR A 94 30.51 -7.25 -14.98
C TYR A 94 29.97 -8.24 -13.95
N MET A 95 29.73 -7.75 -12.73
CA MET A 95 28.98 -8.48 -11.73
C MET A 95 27.58 -7.89 -11.62
N TYR A 96 26.58 -8.78 -11.58
CA TYR A 96 25.21 -8.41 -11.29
C TYR A 96 24.95 -8.53 -9.79
N LYS A 97 24.48 -7.44 -9.18
CA LYS A 97 24.11 -7.38 -7.77
C LYS A 97 22.63 -7.06 -7.66
N SER A 98 21.90 -7.88 -6.89
CA SER A 98 20.55 -7.53 -6.43
C SER A 98 20.64 -6.70 -5.16
N SER A 99 19.85 -5.63 -5.12
CA SER A 99 19.62 -4.82 -3.93
C SER A 99 18.15 -4.87 -3.59
N TYR A 100 17.85 -5.00 -2.30
CA TYR A 100 16.50 -5.14 -1.78
C TYR A 100 16.16 -3.97 -0.89
N THR A 101 14.88 -3.63 -0.86
CA THR A 101 14.35 -2.68 0.12
C THR A 101 14.52 -3.26 1.50
N GLY A 102 15.03 -2.45 2.42
CA GLY A 102 15.23 -2.86 3.80
C GLY A 102 15.54 -1.70 4.72
N TRP A 103 15.47 -2.00 6.01
CA TRP A 103 15.67 -1.05 7.10
C TRP A 103 16.67 -1.62 8.07
N TYR A 104 17.52 -0.73 8.57
CA TYR A 104 18.52 -1.03 9.58
C TYR A 104 18.28 -0.11 10.76
N TRP A 105 18.16 -0.67 11.95
CA TRP A 105 18.13 0.12 13.18
C TRP A 105 19.09 -0.48 14.19
N THR A 106 19.83 0.38 14.86
CA THR A 106 20.76 0.02 15.92
C THR A 106 20.19 0.44 17.27
N GLU A 107 19.83 -0.52 18.11
CA GLU A 107 19.39 -0.26 19.48
C GLU A 107 20.37 -0.95 20.43
N ASN A 108 20.84 -0.25 21.47
CA ASN A 108 21.79 -0.78 22.46
C ASN A 108 23.04 -1.46 21.83
N ASN A 109 23.66 -0.82 20.83
CA ASN A 109 24.80 -1.33 20.05
C ASN A 109 24.52 -2.63 19.26
N GLN A 110 23.28 -3.07 19.13
CA GLN A 110 22.88 -4.19 18.27
C GLN A 110 22.16 -3.66 17.04
N THR A 111 22.67 -4.01 15.85
CA THR A 111 22.03 -3.65 14.59
C THR A 111 21.07 -4.76 14.18
N THR A 112 19.78 -4.46 14.20
CA THR A 112 18.76 -5.32 13.62
C THR A 112 18.54 -4.93 12.16
N ILE A 113 18.35 -5.94 11.32
CA ILE A 113 18.19 -5.79 9.89
C ILE A 113 16.84 -6.37 9.52
N CYS A 114 16.02 -5.60 8.82
CA CYS A 114 14.81 -6.09 8.19
C CYS A 114 14.92 -5.87 6.68
N VAL A 115 15.03 -6.96 5.93
CA VAL A 115 15.13 -6.92 4.46
C VAL A 115 13.92 -7.61 3.88
N CYS A 116 13.27 -6.96 2.92
CA CYS A 116 12.07 -7.46 2.27
C CYS A 116 12.24 -8.78 1.52
N GLN A 117 13.48 -9.19 1.27
CA GLN A 117 13.80 -10.50 0.72
C GLN A 117 13.56 -11.64 1.73
N ILE A 118 13.85 -11.38 3.01
CA ILE A 118 13.85 -12.40 4.07
C ILE A 118 12.55 -12.32 4.87
N ASN A 119 12.10 -11.09 5.13
CA ASN A 119 10.89 -10.84 5.89
C ASN A 119 10.01 -9.85 5.13
N THR A 120 8.83 -10.29 4.69
CA THR A 120 7.88 -9.47 3.95
C THR A 120 7.10 -8.51 4.87
N THR A 121 7.09 -8.77 6.18
CA THR A 121 6.38 -7.95 7.19
C THR A 121 7.24 -6.81 7.75
N CYS A 122 8.32 -6.47 7.06
CA CYS A 122 9.21 -5.41 7.49
C CYS A 122 8.52 -4.05 7.35
N THR A 123 8.38 -3.35 8.47
CA THR A 123 7.78 -2.03 8.54
C THR A 123 8.69 -1.04 9.22
N ALA A 124 8.61 0.22 8.81
CA ALA A 124 9.29 1.32 9.46
C ALA A 124 8.42 2.58 9.42
N PRO A 125 8.60 3.53 10.35
CA PRO A 125 7.93 4.81 10.26
C PRO A 125 8.25 5.50 8.93
N ALA A 126 7.23 5.99 8.22
CA ALA A 126 7.47 6.78 7.03
C ALA A 126 7.96 8.18 7.42
N GLY A 127 8.90 8.73 6.66
CA GLY A 127 9.48 10.03 6.96
C GLY A 127 10.17 10.64 5.76
N PHE A 128 10.59 11.89 5.93
CA PHE A 128 11.36 12.61 4.92
C PHE A 128 12.85 12.47 5.23
N TYR A 129 13.55 11.67 4.44
CA TYR A 129 14.98 11.41 4.58
C TYR A 129 15.77 12.22 3.56
N SER A 130 16.81 12.91 4.02
CA SER A 130 17.76 13.58 3.14
C SER A 130 18.98 12.69 2.96
N PHE A 131 19.29 12.37 1.71
CA PHE A 131 20.47 11.60 1.33
C PHE A 131 21.48 12.55 0.69
N ALA A 132 22.72 12.52 1.18
CA ALA A 132 23.80 13.38 0.67
C ALA A 132 24.15 13.05 -0.80
N ASP A 133 24.00 11.79 -1.19
CA ASP A 133 24.21 11.33 -2.57
C ASP A 133 22.89 10.83 -3.17
N LYS A 134 22.32 11.63 -4.08
CA LYS A 134 21.08 11.30 -4.81
C LYS A 134 21.26 10.20 -5.85
N ASN A 135 22.51 9.90 -6.23
CA ASN A 135 22.82 8.91 -7.26
C ASN A 135 23.17 7.55 -6.65
N ASN A 136 23.38 7.47 -5.34
CA ASN A 136 23.65 6.21 -4.68
C ASN A 136 22.35 5.46 -4.42
N PHE A 137 22.01 4.62 -5.38
CA PHE A 137 20.82 3.77 -5.36
C PHE A 137 20.74 2.86 -4.10
N GLU A 138 21.88 2.42 -3.56
CA GLU A 138 21.90 1.59 -2.35
C GLU A 138 21.39 2.35 -1.12
N LEU A 139 21.68 3.66 -1.02
CA LEU A 139 21.18 4.51 0.08
C LEU A 139 19.66 4.72 0.00
N HIS A 140 19.10 4.70 -1.20
CA HIS A 140 17.65 4.84 -1.40
C HIS A 140 16.86 3.54 -1.15
N THR A 141 17.53 2.38 -1.19
CA THR A 141 16.91 1.08 -0.93
C THR A 141 17.12 0.59 0.50
N LYS A 142 18.15 1.09 1.18
CA LYS A 142 18.50 0.69 2.54
C LYS A 142 18.39 1.88 3.47
N LEU A 143 17.25 1.98 4.13
CA LEU A 143 17.03 3.08 5.05
C LEU A 143 17.71 2.78 6.39
N VAL A 144 18.61 3.67 6.81
CA VAL A 144 19.22 3.66 8.14
C VAL A 144 18.77 4.93 8.89
N PRO A 145 17.66 4.90 9.64
CA PRO A 145 17.05 6.10 10.24
C PRO A 145 17.99 6.87 11.18
N GLN A 146 19.03 6.23 11.70
CA GLN A 146 20.01 6.83 12.61
C GLN A 146 21.14 7.57 11.88
N GLN A 147 21.47 7.15 10.67
CA GLN A 147 22.48 7.82 9.83
C GLN A 147 21.86 8.95 9.01
N HIS A 148 20.58 8.80 8.67
CA HIS A 148 19.82 9.80 7.95
C HIS A 148 18.79 10.38 8.91
N HIS A 149 19.13 11.50 9.57
CA HIS A 149 18.17 12.26 10.37
C HIS A 149 16.87 12.42 9.58
N ALA A 150 15.83 11.69 9.97
CA ALA A 150 14.50 11.89 9.42
C ALA A 150 14.15 13.35 9.72
N SER A 151 14.14 14.20 8.70
CA SER A 151 13.85 15.62 8.87
C SER A 151 12.48 15.83 9.51
N ASP A 152 11.57 14.87 9.30
CA ASP A 152 10.34 14.67 10.08
C ASP A 152 9.78 13.27 9.78
N VAL A 153 9.39 12.51 10.81
CA VAL A 153 8.54 11.31 10.66
C VAL A 153 7.10 11.78 10.40
N VAL A 154 6.40 11.12 9.48
CA VAL A 154 5.01 11.43 9.11
C VAL A 154 4.06 10.56 9.95
N PRO A 155 3.32 11.11 10.93
CA PRO A 155 2.51 10.31 11.84
C PRO A 155 1.45 9.46 11.13
N GLY A 156 1.41 8.18 11.48
CA GLY A 156 0.43 7.23 10.95
C GLY A 156 0.69 6.78 9.51
N PHE A 157 1.75 7.24 8.86
CA PHE A 157 2.26 6.64 7.63
C PHE A 157 3.37 5.63 7.97
N VAL A 158 3.41 4.55 7.21
CA VAL A 158 4.37 3.45 7.39
C VAL A 158 5.03 3.18 6.05
N GLY A 159 6.34 2.97 6.05
CA GLY A 159 7.07 2.35 4.95
C GLY A 159 7.06 0.85 5.14
N SER A 160 6.75 0.10 4.09
CA SER A 160 6.70 -1.37 4.10
C SER A 160 7.33 -1.91 2.83
N CYS A 161 7.38 -3.23 2.68
CA CYS A 161 8.06 -3.87 1.56
C CYS A 161 7.42 -3.58 0.21
N THR A 162 6.11 -3.38 0.21
CA THR A 162 5.36 -2.92 -0.95
C THR A 162 4.53 -1.69 -0.60
N PRO A 163 4.22 -0.84 -1.59
CA PRO A 163 3.28 0.27 -1.39
C PRO A 163 1.87 -0.19 -0.95
N TYR A 164 1.49 -1.43 -1.25
CA TYR A 164 0.22 -2.02 -0.81
C TYR A 164 0.23 -2.28 0.70
N GLU A 165 1.21 -3.03 1.20
CA GLU A 165 1.36 -3.32 2.65
C GLU A 165 1.47 -2.02 3.45
N ALA A 166 2.25 -1.06 2.96
CA ALA A 166 2.39 0.25 3.56
C ALA A 166 1.05 0.99 3.73
N VAL A 167 0.13 0.84 2.78
CA VAL A 167 -1.21 1.44 2.86
C VAL A 167 -2.11 0.70 3.84
N ILE A 168 -2.04 -0.63 3.88
CA ILE A 168 -2.85 -1.46 4.77
C ILE A 168 -2.45 -1.25 6.24
N GLU A 169 -1.16 -1.08 6.51
CA GLU A 169 -0.62 -0.88 7.86
C GLU A 169 -0.68 0.57 8.34
N ALA A 170 -0.84 1.52 7.41
CA ALA A 170 -0.94 2.93 7.73
C ALA A 170 -2.25 3.25 8.47
N LYS A 171 -2.12 4.09 9.50
CA LYS A 171 -3.24 4.66 10.26
C LYS A 171 -3.71 6.00 9.69
N PHE A 172 -2.92 6.60 8.79
CA PHE A 172 -3.19 7.87 8.11
C PHE A 172 -3.53 9.06 9.04
N ILE A 173 -3.03 9.05 10.28
CA ILE A 173 -3.28 10.08 11.30
C ILE A 173 -2.92 11.48 10.79
N CYS A 174 -1.81 11.61 10.05
CA CYS A 174 -1.37 12.86 9.44
C CYS A 174 -2.43 13.52 8.53
N LEU A 175 -3.34 12.76 7.92
CA LEU A 175 -4.39 13.31 7.05
C LEU A 175 -5.48 14.09 7.82
N TYR A 176 -5.49 14.01 9.15
CA TYR A 176 -6.41 14.74 10.01
C TYR A 176 -5.77 15.99 10.65
N ASP A 177 -4.47 16.23 10.45
CA ASP A 177 -3.76 17.41 10.96
C ASP A 177 -3.33 18.32 9.80
N ILE A 178 -3.86 19.54 9.77
CA ILE A 178 -3.56 20.53 8.73
C ILE A 178 -2.08 20.90 8.66
N LYS A 179 -1.34 20.89 9.78
CA LYS A 179 0.11 21.14 9.80
C LYS A 179 0.83 19.99 9.11
N CYS A 180 0.42 18.75 9.39
CA CYS A 180 1.01 17.58 8.76
C CYS A 180 0.69 17.50 7.26
N ILE A 181 -0.55 17.79 6.86
CA ILE A 181 -0.93 17.88 5.44
C ILE A 181 -0.11 18.95 4.73
N LYS A 182 0.08 20.13 5.33
CA LYS A 182 0.94 21.17 4.75
C LYS A 182 2.37 20.68 4.53
N LYS A 183 2.93 19.92 5.48
CA LYS A 183 4.25 19.28 5.29
C LYS A 183 4.23 18.32 4.10
N LEU A 184 3.24 17.44 3.99
CA LEU A 184 3.10 16.53 2.84
C LEU A 184 3.03 17.29 1.50
N VAL A 185 2.24 18.36 1.42
CA VAL A 185 2.10 19.18 0.21
C VAL A 185 3.41 19.89 -0.15
N ASN A 186 4.14 20.40 0.83
CA ASN A 186 5.43 21.07 0.59
C ASN A 186 6.49 20.11 0.03
N TYR A 187 6.54 18.86 0.53
CA TYR A 187 7.45 17.84 0.02
C TYR A 187 6.99 17.23 -1.31
N PHE A 188 5.68 17.21 -1.57
CA PHE A 188 5.10 16.67 -2.80
C PHE A 188 4.23 17.74 -3.50
N PRO A 189 4.84 18.79 -4.10
CA PRO A 189 4.10 19.90 -4.70
C PRO A 189 3.23 19.48 -5.90
N ARG A 190 3.43 18.28 -6.45
CA ARG A 190 2.53 17.69 -7.45
C ARG A 190 1.15 17.32 -6.89
N LEU A 191 0.98 17.19 -5.57
CA LEU A 191 -0.33 16.95 -4.94
C LEU A 191 -1.29 18.14 -5.09
N THR A 192 -0.78 19.35 -5.29
CA THR A 192 -1.58 20.56 -5.54
C THR A 192 -1.94 20.77 -7.00
N GLN A 193 -1.37 20.00 -7.94
CA GLN A 193 -1.71 20.11 -9.35
C GLN A 193 -2.99 19.33 -9.65
N ARG A 194 -4.14 19.89 -9.27
CA ARG A 194 -5.38 19.59 -10.00
C ARG A 194 -5.20 20.12 -11.42
N LYS A 195 -5.08 19.24 -12.41
CA LYS A 195 -5.47 19.61 -13.77
C LYS A 195 -6.95 19.96 -13.70
N ILE A 196 -7.24 21.26 -13.72
CA ILE A 196 -8.54 21.81 -14.10
C ILE A 196 -8.73 21.48 -15.58
#